data_AF-A0A228E7R0-F1
#
_entry.id   AF-A0A228E7R0-F1
#
_cell.length_a   1.000
_cell.length_b   1.000
_cell.length_c   1.000
_cell.angle_alpha   90.00
_cell.angle_beta   90.00
_cell.angle_gamma   90.00
#
_symmetry.space_group_name_H-M   'P 1'
#
loop_
_entity.id
_entity.type
_entity.pdbx_description
1 polymer ?
#
loop_
_entity_poly.entity_id
_entity_poly.type
_entity_poly.pdbx_seq_one_letter_code
_entity_poly.pdbx_strand_id
1 'polypeptide(L)'
;MEAVIPLNIDPFIAVGHLTRLGQFQTSKQTKDLSADFPMLSCPIAAADAHFVPSVGGVSCGMGFGNVSAFGSPLITMRLQLNGTQIYWLADLTDPEVWAAYDRWKRVGRVPISLNFDASSKRECVFCVPEVSRKPSGLEELRIHAGKPLTDYVWETMITLSTSGLLQCQATTDLPDVRLECVLVNVLVTKRLEPFVRGRLHDTKPTGMPSSELQDLI
;
A
#
# COMPACT_ATOMS: atom_id res chain seq x y z
N MET A 1 20.36 11.30 17.11
CA MET A 1 19.38 10.31 17.62
C MET A 1 18.97 9.49 16.42
N GLU A 2 19.61 8.33 16.28
CA GLU A 2 19.48 7.42 15.13
C GLU A 2 18.11 6.76 15.13
N ALA A 3 17.51 6.61 13.95
CA ALA A 3 16.28 5.87 13.80
C ALA A 3 16.54 4.41 14.16
N VAL A 4 15.76 3.87 15.09
CA VAL A 4 15.74 2.44 15.36
C VAL A 4 15.06 1.79 14.16
N ILE A 5 15.83 1.08 13.33
CA ILE A 5 15.32 0.30 12.21
C ILE A 5 15.08 -1.12 12.73
N PRO A 6 13.84 -1.53 13.05
CA PRO A 6 13.57 -2.92 13.38
C PRO A 6 13.78 -3.79 12.14
N LEU A 7 14.85 -4.58 12.14
CA LEU A 7 15.03 -5.69 11.22
C LEU A 7 14.16 -6.86 11.72
N ASN A 8 12.94 -6.95 11.20
CA ASN A 8 12.05 -8.06 11.48
C ASN A 8 12.44 -9.26 10.61
N ILE A 9 12.80 -10.40 11.22
CA ILE A 9 13.40 -11.59 10.57
C ILE A 9 12.32 -12.67 10.27
N ASP A 10 11.05 -12.29 10.18
CA ASP A 10 9.98 -13.15 9.65
C ASP A 10 9.36 -12.46 8.42
N PRO A 11 9.42 -13.05 7.21
CA PRO A 11 9.15 -12.34 5.96
C PRO A 11 7.65 -12.31 5.65
N PHE A 12 6.84 -11.79 6.57
CA PHE A 12 5.50 -11.36 6.22
C PHE A 12 5.61 -10.06 5.43
N ILE A 13 5.74 -10.21 4.12
CA ILE A 13 5.72 -9.10 3.19
C ILE A 13 4.32 -8.51 3.24
N ALA A 14 4.23 -7.23 3.56
CA ALA A 14 2.95 -6.53 3.57
C ALA A 14 2.48 -6.38 2.12
N VAL A 15 1.33 -6.98 1.80
CA VAL A 15 0.77 -7.03 0.43
C VAL A 15 -0.47 -6.15 0.35
N GLY A 16 -0.38 -5.07 -0.42
CA GLY A 16 -1.50 -4.23 -0.78
C GLY A 16 -2.15 -4.65 -2.09
N HIS A 17 -3.37 -4.16 -2.35
CA HIS A 17 -4.12 -4.47 -3.57
C HIS A 17 -4.80 -3.24 -4.16
N LEU A 18 -5.11 -3.33 -5.46
CA LEU A 18 -6.11 -2.48 -6.10
C LEU A 18 -7.48 -3.12 -5.89
N THR A 19 -8.32 -2.44 -5.11
CA THR A 19 -9.68 -2.85 -4.81
C THR A 19 -10.67 -1.82 -5.34
N ARG A 20 -11.96 -2.14 -5.26
CA ARG A 20 -13.03 -1.23 -5.66
C ARG A 20 -13.53 -0.46 -4.45
N LEU A 21 -13.92 0.79 -4.69
CA LEU A 21 -14.42 1.69 -3.66
C LEU A 21 -15.73 1.24 -3.01
N GLY A 22 -16.52 0.37 -3.66
CA GLY A 22 -17.92 0.08 -3.34
C GLY A 22 -18.28 0.00 -1.85
N GLN A 23 -17.46 -0.66 -1.01
CA GLN A 23 -17.70 -0.78 0.43
C GLN A 23 -17.62 0.55 1.21
N PHE A 24 -16.96 1.58 0.66
CA PHE A 24 -16.79 2.91 1.24
C PHE A 24 -17.55 4.01 0.48
N GLN A 25 -18.44 3.65 -0.44
CA GLN A 25 -19.16 4.64 -1.26
C GLN A 25 -20.08 5.55 -0.44
N THR A 26 -20.50 5.11 0.75
CA THR A 26 -21.34 5.90 1.67
C THR A 26 -20.55 6.98 2.43
N SER A 27 -19.21 6.99 2.33
CA SER A 27 -18.37 8.00 2.97
C SER A 27 -18.56 9.37 2.33
N LYS A 28 -18.62 10.42 3.14
CA LYS A 28 -18.66 11.81 2.62
C LYS A 28 -17.43 12.15 1.77
N GLN A 29 -16.30 11.49 2.02
CA GLN A 29 -15.03 11.73 1.31
C GLN A 29 -15.06 11.19 -0.14
N THR A 30 -15.97 10.26 -0.46
CA THR A 30 -16.08 9.60 -1.76
C THR A 30 -17.12 10.24 -2.67
N LYS A 31 -17.63 11.42 -2.29
CA LYS A 31 -18.57 12.19 -3.11
C LYS A 31 -18.08 12.29 -4.56
N ASP A 32 -18.95 12.00 -5.52
CA ASP A 32 -18.66 12.02 -6.96
C ASP A 32 -17.67 10.94 -7.46
N LEU A 33 -17.35 9.93 -6.64
CA LEU A 33 -16.63 8.73 -7.06
C LEU A 33 -17.60 7.58 -7.31
N SER A 34 -17.36 6.82 -8.38
CA SER A 34 -18.15 5.64 -8.70
C SER A 34 -17.76 4.45 -7.80
N ALA A 35 -18.67 3.49 -7.60
CA ALA A 35 -18.42 2.31 -6.76
C ALA A 35 -17.26 1.43 -7.27
N ASP A 36 -16.99 1.45 -8.57
CA ASP A 36 -15.89 0.74 -9.21
C ASP A 36 -14.58 1.54 -9.22
N PHE A 37 -14.53 2.73 -8.62
CA PHE A 37 -13.34 3.57 -8.60
C PHE A 37 -12.19 2.86 -7.87
N PRO A 38 -10.96 2.89 -8.41
CA PRO A 38 -9.83 2.16 -7.86
C PRO A 38 -9.43 2.73 -6.51
N MET A 39 -9.17 1.84 -5.56
CA MET A 39 -8.76 2.13 -4.20
C MET A 39 -7.53 1.30 -3.86
N LEU A 40 -6.53 1.92 -3.24
CA LEU A 40 -5.40 1.19 -2.66
C LEU A 40 -5.81 0.57 -1.33
N SER A 41 -5.44 -0.69 -1.10
CA SER A 41 -5.48 -1.30 0.22
C SER A 41 -4.07 -1.52 0.75
N CYS A 42 -3.92 -1.44 2.06
CA CYS A 42 -2.68 -1.76 2.76
C CYS A 42 -3.02 -2.51 4.04
N PRO A 43 -2.47 -3.71 4.26
CA PRO A 43 -2.48 -4.32 5.58
C PRO A 43 -1.54 -3.55 6.52
N ILE A 44 -1.95 -3.38 7.77
CA ILE A 44 -1.16 -2.78 8.84
C ILE A 44 -0.99 -3.84 9.93
N ALA A 45 0.26 -4.25 10.15
CA ALA A 45 0.57 -5.22 11.21
C ALA A 45 0.24 -4.62 12.59
N ALA A 46 -0.11 -5.48 13.54
CA ALA A 46 -0.42 -5.07 14.91
C ALA A 46 0.72 -4.27 15.56
N ALA A 47 1.97 -4.66 15.27
CA ALA A 47 3.17 -3.97 15.73
C ALA A 47 3.25 -2.53 15.21
N ASP A 48 2.77 -2.27 13.99
CA ASP A 48 2.86 -0.96 13.34
C ASP A 48 1.62 -0.08 13.57
N ALA A 49 0.56 -0.64 14.16
CA ALA A 49 -0.71 0.05 14.31
C ALA A 49 -0.54 1.41 15.00
N HIS A 50 0.29 1.49 16.03
CA HIS A 50 0.50 2.71 16.81
C HIS A 50 1.09 3.89 16.02
N PHE A 51 1.77 3.63 14.89
CA PHE A 51 2.29 4.67 14.00
C PHE A 51 1.21 5.30 13.11
N VAL A 52 0.13 4.56 12.82
CA VAL A 52 -0.96 5.08 11.99
C VAL A 52 -1.90 5.91 12.87
N PRO A 53 -2.04 7.22 12.63
CA PRO A 53 -2.89 8.06 13.46
C PRO A 53 -4.36 7.67 13.35
N SER A 54 -5.10 7.87 14.44
CA SER A 54 -6.57 7.77 14.44
C SER A 54 -7.19 9.00 13.77
N VAL A 55 -8.47 8.90 13.40
CA VAL A 55 -9.20 9.93 12.63
C VAL A 55 -9.19 11.30 13.33
N GLY A 56 -8.72 12.34 12.63
CA GLY A 56 -8.82 13.76 13.02
C GLY A 56 -7.47 14.49 13.10
N GLY A 57 -7.39 15.73 12.57
CA GLY A 57 -6.21 16.59 12.70
C GLY A 57 -4.92 16.07 12.05
N VAL A 58 -5.05 15.15 11.08
CA VAL A 58 -3.91 14.49 10.43
C VAL A 58 -3.43 15.30 9.23
N SER A 59 -2.15 15.66 9.20
CA SER A 59 -1.49 16.13 7.99
C SER A 59 -1.32 14.96 7.04
N CYS A 60 -1.86 15.09 5.83
CA CYS A 60 -1.94 14.00 4.87
C CYS A 60 -1.33 14.43 3.53
N GLY A 61 -0.43 13.63 2.99
CA GLY A 61 0.21 13.83 1.70
C GLY A 61 0.13 12.56 0.86
N MET A 62 -0.09 12.71 -0.45
CA MET A 62 -0.04 11.59 -1.39
C MET A 62 0.88 11.93 -2.56
N GLY A 63 1.87 11.07 -2.77
CA GLY A 63 2.90 11.21 -3.79
C GLY A 63 2.95 10.02 -4.73
N PHE A 64 3.39 10.29 -5.96
CA PHE A 64 3.77 9.27 -6.92
C PHE A 64 5.22 9.49 -7.32
N GLY A 65 5.93 8.42 -7.62
CA GLY A 65 7.28 8.50 -8.16
C GLY A 65 7.71 7.17 -8.74
N ASN A 66 9.00 7.05 -8.98
CA ASN A 66 9.62 5.82 -9.40
C ASN A 66 10.88 5.58 -8.59
N VAL A 67 11.29 4.32 -8.53
CA VAL A 67 12.59 3.93 -8.01
C VAL A 67 13.20 2.94 -8.99
N SER A 68 14.44 3.23 -9.39
CA SER A 68 15.25 2.29 -10.16
C SER A 68 16.09 1.50 -9.18
N ALA A 69 15.52 0.45 -8.61
CA ALA A 69 16.22 -0.47 -7.71
C ALA A 69 16.64 -1.70 -8.50
N PHE A 70 17.89 -2.13 -8.31
CA PHE A 70 18.42 -3.36 -8.92
C PHE A 70 18.22 -3.42 -10.44
N GLY A 71 18.16 -2.29 -11.16
CA GLY A 71 17.98 -2.29 -12.63
C GLY A 71 16.55 -2.58 -13.12
N SER A 72 15.57 -2.72 -12.23
CA SER A 72 14.14 -2.75 -12.58
C SER A 72 13.46 -1.46 -12.11
N PRO A 73 12.89 -0.65 -13.02
CA PRO A 73 12.15 0.52 -12.60
C PRO A 73 10.79 0.10 -12.02
N LEU A 74 10.49 0.58 -10.83
CA LEU A 74 9.23 0.37 -10.12
C LEU A 74 8.49 1.69 -9.95
N ILE A 75 7.16 1.64 -9.91
CA ILE A 75 6.33 2.76 -9.45
C ILE A 75 6.32 2.75 -7.93
N THR A 76 6.49 3.93 -7.33
CA THR A 76 6.23 4.16 -5.90
C THR A 76 5.00 5.03 -5.74
N MET A 77 4.06 4.57 -4.93
CA MET A 77 2.93 5.36 -4.41
C MET A 77 3.16 5.56 -2.93
N ARG A 78 3.04 6.80 -2.43
CA ARG A 78 3.42 7.17 -1.07
C ARG A 78 2.27 7.91 -0.40
N LEU A 79 1.72 7.34 0.66
CA LEU A 79 0.82 8.05 1.56
C LEU A 79 1.61 8.46 2.79
N GLN A 80 1.64 9.75 3.13
CA GLN A 80 2.17 10.22 4.41
C GLN A 80 1.03 10.70 5.30
N LEU A 81 0.95 10.13 6.50
CA LEU A 81 0.04 10.51 7.58
C LEU A 81 0.89 10.94 8.79
N ASN A 82 0.99 12.25 9.03
CA ASN A 82 1.92 12.82 10.01
C ASN A 82 3.35 12.26 9.80
N GLY A 83 3.96 11.67 10.84
CA GLY A 83 5.29 11.07 10.78
C GLY A 83 5.36 9.69 10.11
N THR A 84 4.25 9.13 9.65
CA THR A 84 4.22 7.78 9.07
C THR A 84 4.04 7.84 7.56
N GLN A 85 4.97 7.24 6.82
CA GLN A 85 4.91 7.12 5.36
C GLN A 85 4.70 5.66 4.96
N ILE A 86 3.73 5.42 4.08
CA ILE A 86 3.34 4.10 3.59
C ILE A 86 3.62 4.07 2.08
N TYR A 87 4.49 3.15 1.67
CA TYR A 87 4.85 2.90 0.28
C TYR A 87 4.06 1.72 -0.27
N TRP A 88 3.60 1.84 -1.51
CA TRP A 88 3.28 0.72 -2.37
C TRP A 88 4.29 0.66 -3.52
N LEU A 89 4.96 -0.48 -3.65
CA LEU A 89 5.81 -0.83 -4.78
C LEU A 89 4.99 -1.54 -5.84
N ALA A 90 5.01 -1.02 -7.05
CA ALA A 90 4.25 -1.58 -8.15
C ALA A 90 5.13 -1.74 -9.39
N ASP A 91 4.81 -2.75 -10.19
CA ASP A 91 5.42 -2.97 -11.48
C ASP A 91 5.11 -1.79 -12.43
N LEU A 92 6.15 -1.11 -12.91
CA LEU A 92 6.03 0.01 -13.85
C LEU A 92 5.39 -0.41 -15.18
N THR A 93 5.51 -1.67 -15.56
CA THR A 93 5.00 -2.16 -16.83
C THR A 93 3.51 -2.53 -16.76
N ASP A 94 2.90 -2.52 -15.58
CA ASP A 94 1.55 -3.03 -15.36
C ASP A 94 0.44 -2.10 -15.87
N PRO A 95 -0.36 -2.54 -16.87
CA PRO A 95 -1.50 -1.76 -17.36
C PRO A 95 -2.57 -1.50 -16.28
N GLU A 96 -2.75 -2.39 -15.31
CA GLU A 96 -3.72 -2.22 -14.23
C GLU A 96 -3.33 -1.06 -13.30
N VAL A 97 -2.04 -0.93 -13.00
CA VAL A 97 -1.49 0.19 -12.21
C VAL A 97 -1.66 1.50 -12.96
N TRP A 98 -1.35 1.53 -14.26
CA TRP A 98 -1.52 2.73 -15.08
C TRP A 98 -2.99 3.14 -15.24
N ALA A 99 -3.90 2.17 -15.40
CA ALA A 99 -5.33 2.46 -15.48
C ALA A 99 -5.86 3.06 -14.17
N ALA A 100 -5.39 2.56 -13.01
CA ALA A 100 -5.72 3.13 -11.72
C ALA A 100 -5.15 4.55 -11.56
N TYR A 101 -3.89 4.74 -11.89
CA TYR A 101 -3.20 6.04 -11.88
C TYR A 101 -3.95 7.09 -12.72
N ASP A 102 -4.37 6.75 -13.94
CA ASP A 102 -5.09 7.66 -14.82
C ASP A 102 -6.44 8.10 -14.24
N ARG A 103 -7.16 7.18 -13.57
CA ARG A 103 -8.42 7.51 -12.88
C ARG A 103 -8.18 8.45 -11.70
N TRP A 104 -7.15 8.18 -10.90
CA TRP A 104 -6.78 9.04 -9.77
C TRP A 104 -6.35 10.43 -10.22
N LYS A 105 -5.50 10.54 -11.23
CA LYS A 105 -5.01 11.83 -11.76
C LYS A 105 -6.13 12.65 -12.38
N ARG A 106 -7.07 12.02 -13.09
CA ARG A 106 -8.24 12.69 -13.68
C ARG A 106 -9.10 13.37 -12.61
N VAL A 107 -9.34 12.68 -11.49
CA VAL A 107 -10.19 13.19 -10.41
C VAL A 107 -9.41 13.98 -9.36
N GLY A 108 -8.09 13.83 -9.28
CA GLY A 108 -7.24 14.44 -8.27
C GLY A 108 -7.41 13.83 -6.88
N ARG A 109 -7.82 12.56 -6.78
CA ARG A 109 -8.11 11.88 -5.50
C ARG A 109 -7.70 10.41 -5.55
N VAL A 110 -7.15 9.91 -4.45
CA VAL A 110 -6.76 8.49 -4.30
C VAL A 110 -7.45 7.93 -3.05
N PRO A 111 -8.50 7.11 -3.18
CA PRO A 111 -9.06 6.41 -2.04
C PRO A 111 -8.09 5.34 -1.53
N ILE A 112 -7.96 5.24 -0.21
CA ILE A 112 -7.05 4.32 0.47
C ILE A 112 -7.73 3.70 1.68
N SER A 113 -7.58 2.39 1.83
CA SER A 113 -8.02 1.58 2.97
C SER A 113 -6.82 0.97 3.69
N LEU A 114 -6.60 1.36 4.93
CA LEU A 114 -5.58 0.77 5.81
C LEU A 114 -6.27 -0.24 6.72
N ASN A 115 -6.05 -1.53 6.46
CA ASN A 115 -6.73 -2.62 7.16
C ASN A 115 -5.79 -3.16 8.23
N PHE A 116 -6.19 -3.08 9.49
CA PHE A 116 -5.33 -3.55 10.57
C PHE A 116 -5.57 -5.04 10.81
N ASP A 117 -4.54 -5.72 11.30
CA ASP A 117 -4.64 -7.10 11.73
C ASP A 117 -5.73 -7.30 12.82
N ALA A 118 -6.30 -8.51 12.92
CA ALA A 118 -7.43 -8.82 13.80
C ALA A 118 -7.13 -8.62 15.29
N SER A 119 -5.84 -8.61 15.65
CA SER A 119 -5.37 -8.30 17.01
C SER A 119 -5.41 -6.80 17.35
N SER A 120 -5.63 -5.92 16.36
CA SER A 120 -5.83 -4.47 16.54
C SER A 120 -7.25 -4.14 16.99
N LYS A 121 -7.38 -3.12 17.86
CA LYS A 121 -8.69 -2.57 18.26
C LYS A 121 -9.39 -1.76 17.15
N ARG A 122 -8.66 -1.41 16.09
CA ARG A 122 -9.18 -0.70 14.90
C ARG A 122 -9.27 -1.70 13.78
N GLU A 123 -10.41 -1.78 13.09
CA GLU A 123 -10.58 -2.66 11.93
C GLU A 123 -9.96 -2.05 10.67
N CYS A 124 -10.26 -0.77 10.41
CA CYS A 124 -9.82 -0.08 9.21
C CYS A 124 -9.75 1.44 9.40
N VAL A 125 -8.80 2.09 8.71
CA VAL A 125 -8.79 3.53 8.48
C VAL A 125 -8.96 3.79 6.99
N PHE A 126 -9.99 4.56 6.65
CA PHE A 126 -10.28 4.98 5.28
C PHE A 126 -9.98 6.46 5.09
N CYS A 127 -9.25 6.79 4.02
CA CYS A 127 -8.95 8.18 3.66
C CYS A 127 -8.96 8.38 2.14
N VAL A 128 -9.16 9.64 1.72
CA VAL A 128 -9.14 10.04 0.30
C VAL A 128 -8.25 11.26 0.11
N PRO A 129 -6.91 11.12 0.19
CA PRO A 129 -5.99 12.22 -0.10
C PRO A 129 -6.21 12.82 -1.49
N GLU A 130 -5.98 14.13 -1.57
CA GLU A 130 -5.90 14.85 -2.83
C GLU A 130 -4.55 14.65 -3.49
N VAL A 131 -4.55 14.63 -4.83
CA VAL A 131 -3.33 14.56 -5.64
C VAL A 131 -3.37 15.57 -6.77
N SER A 132 -2.21 16.10 -7.13
CA SER A 132 -2.09 17.00 -8.27
C SER A 132 -2.56 16.33 -9.56
N ARG A 133 -3.45 16.99 -10.29
CA ARG A 133 -3.91 16.57 -11.63
C ARG A 133 -2.91 16.91 -12.73
N LYS A 134 -1.89 17.73 -12.43
CA LYS A 134 -0.88 18.15 -13.41
C LYS A 134 0.00 16.96 -13.81
N PRO A 135 0.48 16.89 -15.06
CA PRO A 135 1.48 15.89 -15.45
C PRO A 135 2.72 15.95 -14.55
N SER A 136 3.36 14.81 -14.35
CA SER A 136 4.63 14.67 -13.65
C SER A 136 5.66 13.95 -14.54
N GLY A 137 6.90 13.83 -14.09
CA GLY A 137 7.91 13.01 -14.78
C GLY A 137 7.57 11.51 -14.79
N LEU A 138 6.64 11.06 -13.94
CA LEU A 138 6.23 9.65 -13.93
C LEU A 138 5.57 9.25 -15.26
N GLU A 139 4.77 10.12 -15.86
CA GLU A 139 4.07 9.86 -17.12
C GLU A 139 5.02 9.57 -18.30
N GLU A 140 6.25 10.08 -18.26
CA GLU A 140 7.27 9.79 -19.28
C GLU A 140 7.66 8.31 -19.29
N LEU A 141 7.57 7.64 -18.13
CA LEU A 141 7.87 6.21 -17.98
C LEU A 141 6.76 5.30 -18.53
N ARG A 142 5.65 5.88 -19.01
CA ARG A 142 4.55 5.12 -19.64
C ARG A 142 4.98 4.37 -20.89
N ILE A 143 6.11 4.75 -21.51
CA ILE A 143 6.73 3.98 -22.62
C ILE A 143 7.06 2.52 -22.24
N HIS A 144 7.07 2.19 -20.95
CA HIS A 144 7.29 0.84 -20.44
C HIS A 144 5.99 0.05 -20.18
N ALA A 145 4.82 0.70 -20.25
CA ALA A 145 3.53 0.06 -19.98
C ALA A 145 3.24 -1.07 -20.98
N GLY A 146 2.69 -2.18 -20.49
CA GLY A 146 2.33 -3.36 -21.29
C GLY A 146 3.51 -4.29 -21.61
N LYS A 147 4.74 -3.96 -21.18
CA LYS A 147 5.87 -4.89 -21.34
C LYS A 147 5.65 -6.17 -20.51
N PRO A 148 6.14 -7.34 -20.98
CA PRO A 148 5.99 -8.60 -20.26
C PRO A 148 6.57 -8.53 -18.85
N LEU A 149 5.93 -9.26 -17.93
CA LEU A 149 6.41 -9.35 -16.56
C LEU A 149 7.63 -10.26 -16.56
N THR A 150 8.68 -9.85 -15.86
CA THR A 150 9.82 -10.71 -15.60
C THR A 150 9.80 -11.12 -14.14
N ASP A 151 10.24 -12.33 -13.83
CA ASP A 151 10.40 -12.80 -12.44
C ASP A 151 11.28 -11.84 -11.63
N TYR A 152 12.21 -11.19 -12.32
CA TYR A 152 13.10 -10.20 -11.76
C TYR A 152 12.38 -8.99 -11.16
N VAL A 153 11.25 -8.55 -11.73
CA VAL A 153 10.45 -7.44 -11.17
C VAL A 153 9.86 -7.83 -9.82
N TRP A 154 9.33 -9.05 -9.69
CA TRP A 154 8.84 -9.56 -8.41
C TRP A 154 9.96 -9.62 -7.37
N GLU A 155 11.08 -10.27 -7.69
CA GLU A 155 12.22 -10.36 -6.77
C GLU A 155 12.76 -8.98 -6.36
N THR A 156 12.75 -8.01 -7.29
CA THR A 156 13.12 -6.61 -7.00
C THR A 156 12.17 -5.99 -5.98
N MET A 157 10.85 -6.12 -6.16
CA MET A 157 9.86 -5.57 -5.23
C MET A 157 10.00 -6.20 -3.84
N ILE A 158 10.17 -7.52 -3.76
CA ILE A 158 10.37 -8.22 -2.50
C ILE A 158 11.65 -7.76 -1.81
N THR A 159 12.78 -7.81 -2.51
CA THR A 159 14.08 -7.40 -1.99
C THR A 159 14.04 -5.95 -1.50
N LEU A 160 13.46 -5.05 -2.29
CA LEU A 160 13.35 -3.64 -1.91
C LEU A 160 12.45 -3.45 -0.67
N SER A 161 11.35 -4.21 -0.57
CA SER A 161 10.43 -4.13 0.58
C SER A 161 11.05 -4.58 1.91
N THR A 162 12.00 -5.52 1.88
CA THR A 162 12.59 -6.12 3.08
C THR A 162 13.99 -5.61 3.41
N SER A 163 14.69 -5.00 2.46
CA SER A 163 16.09 -4.56 2.62
C SER A 163 16.32 -3.36 3.54
N GLY A 164 15.29 -2.59 3.88
CA GLY A 164 15.44 -1.32 4.62
C GLY A 164 15.90 -0.13 3.76
N LEU A 165 16.23 -0.34 2.49
CA LEU A 165 16.79 0.72 1.61
C LEU A 165 15.82 1.88 1.42
N LEU A 166 14.53 1.61 1.21
CA LEU A 166 13.53 2.67 1.07
C LEU A 166 13.34 3.46 2.36
N GLN A 167 13.36 2.78 3.51
CA GLN A 167 13.25 3.41 4.81
C GLN A 167 14.41 4.39 5.06
N CYS A 168 15.63 4.01 4.67
CA CYS A 168 16.81 4.87 4.77
C CYS A 168 16.81 6.06 3.80
N GLN A 169 16.17 5.93 2.64
CA GLN A 169 16.14 6.96 1.58
C GLN A 169 14.87 7.81 1.57
N ALA A 170 13.87 7.43 2.37
CA ALA A 170 12.61 8.13 2.46
C ALA A 170 12.81 9.57 2.92
N THR A 171 12.10 10.48 2.28
CA THR A 171 12.04 11.89 2.65
C THR A 171 10.59 12.28 2.85
N THR A 172 10.35 13.27 3.70
CA THR A 172 9.01 13.74 3.99
C THR A 172 8.38 14.38 2.75
N ASP A 173 7.16 13.98 2.43
CA ASP A 173 6.28 14.62 1.45
C ASP A 173 5.51 15.82 2.08
N LEU A 174 5.63 16.01 3.41
CA LEU A 174 4.94 17.06 4.16
C LEU A 174 5.95 18.11 4.70
N PRO A 175 5.75 19.41 4.43
CA PRO A 175 6.57 20.48 5.00
C PRO A 175 6.62 20.40 6.53
N ASP A 176 7.81 20.54 7.10
CA ASP A 176 8.06 20.62 8.55
C ASP A 176 7.62 19.39 9.37
N VAL A 177 7.26 18.29 8.72
CA VAL A 177 6.93 17.02 9.39
C VAL A 177 8.10 16.06 9.27
N ARG A 178 8.61 15.56 10.39
CA ARG A 178 9.67 14.55 10.42
C ARG A 178 9.08 13.15 10.24
N LEU A 179 9.75 12.30 9.46
CA LEU A 179 9.41 10.88 9.38
C LEU A 179 9.85 10.14 10.67
N GLU A 180 8.91 9.40 11.22
CA GLU A 180 9.06 8.52 12.39
C GLU A 180 9.04 7.04 11.97
N CYS A 181 8.21 6.70 10.98
CA CYS A 181 8.05 5.34 10.50
C CYS A 181 7.83 5.30 8.99
N VAL A 182 8.43 4.30 8.33
CA VAL A 182 8.26 4.04 6.90
C VAL A 182 7.86 2.58 6.72
N LEU A 183 6.64 2.36 6.25
CA LEU A 183 6.07 1.04 5.96
C LEU A 183 6.14 0.80 4.45
N VAL A 184 6.65 -0.35 4.03
CA VAL A 184 6.79 -0.68 2.62
C VAL A 184 5.95 -1.91 2.29
N ASN A 185 5.04 -1.73 1.34
CA ASN A 185 4.15 -2.78 0.84
C ASN A 185 4.44 -3.07 -0.64
N VAL A 186 4.19 -4.30 -1.05
CA VAL A 186 4.13 -4.68 -2.46
C VAL A 186 2.68 -4.59 -2.92
N LEU A 187 2.43 -3.88 -4.02
CA LEU A 187 1.12 -3.85 -4.66
C LEU A 187 0.97 -5.06 -5.56
N VAL A 188 0.07 -5.96 -5.20
CA VAL A 188 -0.26 -7.14 -6.00
C VAL A 188 -1.49 -6.84 -6.85
N THR A 189 -1.24 -6.80 -8.15
CA THR A 189 -2.23 -6.76 -9.22
C THR A 189 -2.50 -8.15 -9.78
N LYS A 190 -3.47 -8.28 -10.69
CA LYS A 190 -3.85 -9.57 -11.26
C LYS A 190 -2.70 -10.32 -11.93
N ARG A 191 -1.77 -9.59 -12.56
CA ARG A 191 -0.60 -10.21 -13.22
C ARG A 191 0.43 -10.74 -12.24
N LEU A 192 0.46 -10.24 -11.00
CA LEU A 192 1.38 -10.66 -9.94
C LEU A 192 0.78 -11.75 -9.04
N GLU A 193 -0.53 -12.00 -9.09
CA GLU A 193 -1.20 -13.05 -8.31
C GLU A 193 -0.53 -14.45 -8.39
N PRO A 194 -0.01 -14.92 -9.54
CA PRO A 194 0.67 -16.22 -9.61
C PRO A 194 1.92 -16.31 -8.71
N PHE A 195 2.64 -15.21 -8.53
CA PHE A 195 3.84 -15.15 -7.70
C PHE A 195 3.53 -15.17 -6.20
N VAL A 196 2.35 -14.68 -5.86
CA VAL A 196 1.85 -14.60 -4.48
C VAL A 196 1.27 -15.94 -4.04
N ARG A 197 0.39 -16.55 -4.85
CA ARG A 197 -0.22 -17.85 -4.54
C ARG A 197 0.79 -19.00 -4.49
N GLY A 198 1.90 -18.89 -5.21
CA GLY A 198 2.98 -19.87 -5.16
C GLY A 198 3.92 -19.74 -3.97
N ARG A 199 3.80 -18.67 -3.15
CA ARG A 199 4.81 -18.32 -2.13
C ARG A 199 4.26 -17.80 -0.79
N LEU A 200 2.98 -17.43 -0.72
CA LEU A 200 2.28 -17.24 0.55
C LEU A 200 1.65 -18.58 0.93
N HIS A 201 2.08 -19.15 2.06
CA HIS A 201 1.24 -20.12 2.73
C HIS A 201 -0.04 -19.39 3.13
N ASP A 202 -1.16 -19.73 2.49
CA ASP A 202 -2.48 -19.38 2.96
C ASP A 202 -2.57 -19.78 4.44
N THR A 203 -2.41 -18.83 5.35
CA THR A 203 -3.00 -18.95 6.68
C THR A 203 -4.49 -18.81 6.48
N LYS A 204 -5.08 -19.91 5.99
CA LYS A 204 -6.51 -20.15 6.06
C LYS A 204 -6.90 -19.85 7.50
N PRO A 205 -7.92 -19.03 7.77
CA PRO A 205 -8.44 -18.91 9.11
C PRO A 205 -8.86 -20.33 9.50
N THR A 206 -8.20 -20.88 10.50
CA THR A 206 -8.63 -22.12 11.15
C THR A 206 -9.97 -21.79 11.77
N GLY A 207 -11.03 -21.95 10.99
CA GLY A 207 -12.38 -21.99 11.52
C GLY A 207 -12.39 -23.10 12.55
N MET A 208 -12.55 -22.72 13.81
CA MET A 208 -12.79 -23.69 14.87
C MET A 208 -14.01 -24.52 14.48
N PRO A 209 -13.92 -25.86 14.46
CA PRO A 209 -15.10 -26.69 14.31
C PRO A 209 -16.03 -26.45 15.51
N SER A 210 -17.32 -26.31 15.22
CA SER A 210 -18.38 -25.99 16.19
C SER A 210 -18.76 -27.19 17.07
N SER A 211 -17.80 -27.79 17.79
CA SER A 211 -18.08 -28.98 18.62
C SER A 211 -17.56 -28.96 20.06
N GLU A 212 -17.04 -27.85 20.58
CA GLU A 212 -16.63 -27.77 22.00
C GLU A 212 -17.34 -26.64 22.75
N LEU A 213 -18.69 -26.69 22.73
CA LEU A 213 -19.56 -25.87 23.56
C LEU A 213 -20.67 -26.71 24.22
N GLN A 214 -20.29 -27.91 24.64
CA GLN A 214 -21.05 -28.73 25.58
C GLN A 214 -20.04 -29.39 26.51
N ASP A 215 -19.70 -28.70 27.61
CA ASP A 215 -19.38 -29.28 28.92
C ASP A 215 -18.78 -28.19 29.82
N LEU A 216 -19.67 -27.33 30.34
CA LEU A 216 -19.49 -26.59 31.58
C LEU A 216 -20.87 -26.06 32.00
N ILE A 217 -21.64 -26.95 32.62
CA ILE A 217 -22.64 -26.60 33.65
C ILE A 217 -21.90 -26.62 34.98
#